data_AF-A0A9X3ATW0-F1
#
_entry.id   AF-A0A9X3ATW0-F1
#
_cell.length_a   1.000
_cell.length_b   1.000
_cell.length_c   1.000
_cell.angle_alpha   90.00
_cell.angle_beta   90.00
_cell.angle_gamma   90.00
#
_symmetry.space_group_name_H-M   'P 1'
#
loop_
_entity.id
_entity.type
_entity.pdbx_description
1 polymer ?
#
loop_
_entity_poly.entity_id
_entity_poly.type
_entity_poly.pdbx_seq_one_letter_code
_entity_poly.pdbx_strand_id
1 'polypeptide(L)'
;MLSCLPDCQLSELSASDWLWLLAFGVFVYASSRLWARWAFSYDKYPMTSLRWHAPRFIYIAFVTAMLTVVPAYTFFGEDSGYWYSRILYFPTILIAYAAWLLVDVNKPSE
;
A
#
# COMPACT_ATOMS: atom_id res chain seq x y z
N MET A 1 -16.86 3.31 -19.46
CA MET A 1 -16.89 4.36 -18.43
C MET A 1 -17.80 3.80 -17.36
N LEU A 2 -17.34 3.72 -16.11
CA LEU A 2 -18.02 3.01 -15.02
C LEU A 2 -19.30 3.76 -14.59
N SER A 3 -20.33 3.75 -15.44
CA SER A 3 -21.50 4.64 -15.35
C SER A 3 -22.42 4.36 -14.16
N CYS A 4 -22.20 3.25 -13.44
CA CYS A 4 -23.11 2.74 -12.41
C CYS A 4 -22.43 2.47 -11.06
N LEU A 5 -21.15 2.86 -10.88
CA LEU A 5 -20.59 2.88 -9.52
C LEU A 5 -21.14 4.10 -8.76
N PRO A 6 -21.53 3.96 -7.48
CA PRO A 6 -21.27 2.80 -6.59
C PRO A 6 -22.44 1.80 -6.45
N ASP A 7 -23.60 2.04 -7.05
CA ASP A 7 -24.86 1.36 -6.72
C ASP A 7 -25.15 0.07 -7.52
N CYS A 8 -24.27 -0.33 -8.43
CA CYS A 8 -24.45 -1.52 -9.26
C CYS A 8 -24.17 -2.84 -8.51
N GLN A 9 -25.02 -3.85 -8.70
CA GLN A 9 -24.73 -5.23 -8.27
C GLN A 9 -23.63 -5.84 -9.14
N LEU A 10 -22.76 -6.69 -8.57
CA LEU A 10 -21.64 -7.34 -9.28
C LEU A 10 -22.08 -8.13 -10.53
N SER A 11 -23.32 -8.61 -10.55
CA SER A 11 -23.95 -9.33 -11.67
C SER A 11 -24.30 -8.43 -12.87
N GLU A 12 -24.34 -7.12 -12.69
CA GLU A 12 -24.69 -6.15 -13.73
C GLU A 12 -23.46 -5.55 -14.43
N LEU A 13 -22.25 -5.90 -13.99
CA LEU A 13 -21.03 -5.45 -14.64
C LEU A 13 -20.91 -6.03 -16.05
N SER A 14 -20.69 -5.14 -17.02
CA SER A 14 -20.42 -5.57 -18.38
C SER A 14 -19.05 -6.27 -18.48
N ALA A 15 -18.85 -7.07 -19.53
CA ALA A 15 -17.58 -7.76 -19.76
C ALA A 15 -16.38 -6.79 -19.85
N SER A 16 -16.60 -5.56 -20.34
CA SER A 16 -15.56 -4.53 -20.38
C SER A 16 -15.24 -3.98 -18.98
N ASP A 17 -16.22 -3.82 -18.09
CA ASP A 17 -15.98 -3.39 -16.71
C ASP A 17 -15.15 -4.41 -15.93
N TRP A 18 -15.43 -5.71 -16.13
CA TRP A 18 -14.60 -6.79 -15.60
C TRP A 18 -13.16 -6.75 -16.13
N LEU A 19 -12.99 -6.47 -17.42
CA LEU A 19 -11.66 -6.37 -18.04
C LEU A 19 -10.88 -5.17 -17.46
N TRP A 20 -11.54 -4.04 -17.20
CA TRP A 20 -10.95 -2.89 -16.53
C TRP A 20 -10.54 -3.21 -15.08
N LEU A 21 -11.37 -3.91 -14.32
CA LEU A 21 -11.04 -4.33 -12.95
C LEU A 21 -9.83 -5.27 -12.92
N LEU A 22 -9.78 -6.25 -13.85
CA LEU A 22 -8.63 -7.15 -13.97
C LEU A 22 -7.37 -6.39 -14.37
N ALA A 23 -7.46 -5.50 -15.37
CA ALA A 23 -6.32 -4.68 -15.79
C ALA A 23 -5.81 -3.80 -14.65
N PHE A 24 -6.70 -3.21 -13.88
CA PHE A 24 -6.35 -2.43 -12.69
C PHE A 24 -5.65 -3.30 -11.63
N GLY A 25 -6.19 -4.49 -11.32
CA GLY A 25 -5.56 -5.43 -10.39
C GLY A 25 -4.16 -5.84 -10.82
N VAL A 26 -3.97 -6.17 -12.11
CA VAL A 26 -2.66 -6.49 -12.69
C VAL A 26 -1.71 -5.30 -12.58
N PHE A 27 -2.18 -4.09 -12.88
CA PHE A 27 -1.38 -2.87 -12.78
C PHE A 27 -0.91 -2.60 -11.35
N VAL A 28 -1.80 -2.72 -10.36
CA VAL A 28 -1.46 -2.54 -8.94
C VAL A 28 -0.44 -3.60 -8.50
N TYR A 29 -0.63 -4.86 -8.89
CA TYR A 29 0.30 -5.94 -8.58
C TYR A 29 1.69 -5.75 -9.21
N ALA A 30 1.74 -5.37 -10.49
CA ALA A 30 3.00 -5.10 -11.17
C ALA A 30 3.74 -3.91 -10.53
N SER A 31 3.00 -2.84 -10.22
CA SER A 31 3.53 -1.63 -9.59
C SER A 31 4.08 -1.93 -8.19
N SER A 32 3.34 -2.69 -7.36
CA SER A 32 3.79 -3.05 -6.01
C SER A 32 5.08 -3.88 -6.04
N ARG A 33 5.20 -4.84 -6.97
CA ARG A 33 6.44 -5.61 -7.15
C ARG A 33 7.62 -4.74 -7.58
N LEU A 34 7.40 -3.80 -8.49
CA LEU A 34 8.45 -2.89 -8.95
C LEU A 34 8.96 -2.02 -7.79
N TRP A 35 8.03 -1.47 -7.00
CA TRP A 35 8.34 -0.66 -5.83
C TRP A 35 9.06 -1.45 -4.74
N ALA A 36 8.64 -2.69 -4.48
CA ALA A 36 9.33 -3.57 -3.54
C ALA A 36 10.77 -3.83 -4.02
N ARG A 37 10.97 -4.22 -5.29
CA ARG A 37 12.31 -4.46 -5.85
C ARG A 37 13.20 -3.22 -5.74
N TRP A 38 12.67 -2.05 -6.08
CA TRP A 38 13.39 -0.79 -5.92
C TRP A 38 13.76 -0.56 -4.45
N ALA A 39 12.81 -0.74 -3.52
CA ALA A 39 13.02 -0.48 -2.10
C ALA A 39 14.14 -1.36 -1.50
N PHE A 40 14.13 -2.64 -1.86
CA PHE A 40 15.09 -3.62 -1.35
C PHE A 40 16.41 -3.66 -2.15
N SER A 41 16.47 -3.10 -3.36
CA SER A 41 17.74 -3.00 -4.12
C SER A 41 18.87 -2.22 -3.40
N TYR A 42 18.52 -1.49 -2.34
CA TYR A 42 19.44 -0.76 -1.48
C TYR A 42 20.06 -1.60 -0.35
N ASP A 43 19.92 -2.94 -0.37
CA ASP A 43 20.58 -3.85 0.59
C ASP A 43 22.11 -3.72 0.63
N LYS A 44 22.72 -3.18 -0.44
CA LYS A 44 24.16 -2.89 -0.48
C LYS A 44 24.63 -1.83 0.52
N TYR A 45 23.72 -1.02 1.06
CA TYR A 45 24.06 0.00 2.05
C TYR A 45 23.92 -0.57 3.47
N PRO A 46 24.76 -0.13 4.43
CA PRO A 46 24.65 -0.63 5.80
C PRO A 46 23.32 -0.20 6.41
N MET A 47 22.77 -1.06 7.28
CA MET A 47 21.48 -0.83 7.93
C MET A 47 21.45 0.51 8.67
N THR A 48 22.55 0.95 9.27
CA THR A 48 22.66 2.24 9.97
C THR A 48 22.52 3.47 9.07
N SER A 49 22.54 3.30 7.74
CA SER A 49 22.48 4.40 6.80
C SER A 49 21.04 4.77 6.43
N LEU A 50 20.81 6.07 6.29
CA LEU A 50 19.54 6.59 5.77
C LEU A 50 19.21 6.05 4.37
N ARG A 51 20.24 5.74 3.56
CA ARG A 51 20.08 5.16 2.22
C ARG A 51 19.51 3.74 2.24
N TRP A 52 19.71 3.00 3.33
CA TRP A 52 19.06 1.71 3.55
C TRP A 52 17.61 1.90 4.03
N HIS A 53 17.38 2.81 4.98
CA HIS A 53 16.05 3.00 5.58
C HIS A 53 15.03 3.69 4.67
N ALA A 54 15.39 4.81 4.04
CA ALA A 54 14.45 5.67 3.31
C ALA A 54 13.62 4.96 2.23
N PRO A 55 14.20 4.17 1.30
CA PRO A 55 13.40 3.55 0.26
C PRO A 55 12.45 2.46 0.79
N ARG A 56 12.85 1.73 1.85
CA ARG A 56 12.00 0.76 2.57
C ARG A 56 10.86 1.45 3.32
N PHE A 57 11.17 2.56 3.98
CA PHE A 57 10.16 3.38 4.67
C PHE A 57 9.10 3.89 3.70
N ILE A 58 9.53 4.43 2.54
CA ILE A 58 8.61 4.90 1.49
C ILE A 58 7.71 3.76 0.99
N TYR A 59 8.28 2.58 0.74
CA TYR A 59 7.49 1.41 0.31
C TYR A 59 6.48 0.98 1.39
N ILE A 60 6.90 0.87 2.64
CA ILE A 60 6.02 0.50 3.76
C ILE A 60 4.92 1.55 3.93
N ALA A 61 5.24 2.85 3.87
CA ALA A 61 4.25 3.91 3.90
C ALA A 61 3.19 3.75 2.82
N PHE A 62 3.61 3.50 1.56
CA PHE A 62 2.70 3.26 0.45
C PHE A 62 1.76 2.07 0.71
N VAL A 63 2.31 0.93 1.16
CA VAL A 63 1.52 -0.26 1.48
C VAL A 63 0.55 0.02 2.63
N THR A 64 1.00 0.70 3.69
CA THR A 64 0.16 1.11 4.81
C THR A 64 -0.98 2.00 4.34
N ALA A 65 -0.74 2.99 3.48
CA ALA A 65 -1.80 3.84 2.93
C ALA A 65 -2.86 3.03 2.18
N MET A 66 -2.43 2.10 1.32
CA MET A 66 -3.35 1.24 0.56
C MET A 66 -4.19 0.35 1.47
N LEU A 67 -3.63 -0.13 2.58
CA LEU A 67 -4.32 -1.00 3.53
C LEU A 67 -5.18 -0.27 4.57
N THR A 68 -4.97 1.03 4.76
CA THR A 68 -5.62 1.77 5.86
C THR A 68 -6.42 2.97 5.38
N VAL A 69 -5.83 3.85 4.57
CA VAL A 69 -6.49 5.07 4.09
C VAL A 69 -7.61 4.72 3.11
N VAL A 70 -7.36 3.79 2.17
CA VAL A 70 -8.38 3.38 1.20
C VAL A 70 -9.58 2.74 1.90
N PRO A 71 -9.41 1.73 2.78
CA PRO A 71 -10.53 1.22 3.58
C PRO A 71 -11.18 2.29 4.47
N ALA A 72 -10.40 3.19 5.08
CA ALA A 72 -10.94 4.24 5.92
C ALA A 72 -11.89 5.16 5.16
N TYR A 73 -11.50 5.53 3.93
CA TYR A 73 -12.32 6.32 3.03
C TYR A 73 -13.55 5.53 2.55
N THR A 74 -13.36 4.27 2.15
CA THR A 74 -14.41 3.45 1.55
C THR A 74 -15.49 3.01 2.56
N PHE A 75 -15.11 2.61 3.78
CA PHE A 75 -16.05 2.01 4.73
C PHE A 75 -16.59 3.00 5.76
N PHE A 76 -15.82 4.02 6.12
CA PHE A 76 -16.22 4.99 7.14
C PHE A 76 -16.58 6.37 6.55
N GLY A 77 -16.31 6.59 5.26
CA GLY A 77 -16.63 7.80 4.53
C GLY A 77 -15.43 8.75 4.32
N GLU A 78 -15.68 9.81 3.57
CA GLU A 78 -14.65 10.80 3.19
C GLU A 78 -14.06 11.51 4.41
N ASP A 79 -14.90 11.95 5.36
CA ASP A 79 -14.46 12.65 6.57
C ASP A 79 -13.51 11.80 7.41
N SER A 80 -13.82 10.52 7.60
CA SER A 80 -12.93 9.61 8.34
C SER A 80 -11.64 9.33 7.59
N GLY A 81 -11.69 9.18 6.26
CA GLY A 81 -10.49 9.04 5.43
C GLY A 81 -9.57 10.26 5.54
N TYR A 82 -10.16 11.45 5.53
CA TYR A 82 -9.46 12.72 5.71
C TYR A 82 -8.80 12.81 7.09
N TRP A 83 -9.55 12.59 8.17
CA TRP A 83 -9.00 12.70 9.52
C TRP A 83 -7.98 11.60 9.82
N TYR A 84 -8.21 10.38 9.34
CA TYR A 84 -7.25 9.29 9.45
C TYR A 84 -5.94 9.61 8.75
N SER A 85 -6.00 10.02 7.48
CA SER A 85 -4.81 10.37 6.69
C SER A 85 -4.03 11.56 7.28
N ARG A 86 -4.72 12.49 7.92
CA ARG A 86 -4.12 13.68 8.52
C ARG A 86 -3.47 13.42 9.88
N ILE A 87 -4.10 12.63 10.75
CA ILE A 87 -3.69 12.48 12.16
C ILE A 87 -3.03 11.13 12.42
N LEU A 88 -3.66 10.04 11.97
CA LEU A 88 -3.32 8.68 12.40
C LEU A 88 -2.37 7.97 11.43
N TYR A 89 -2.35 8.38 10.16
CA TYR A 89 -1.55 7.72 9.15
C TYR A 89 -0.05 7.77 9.47
N PHE A 90 0.50 8.94 9.82
CA PHE A 90 1.93 9.04 10.13
C PHE A 90 2.36 8.17 11.34
N PRO A 91 1.66 8.20 12.50
CA PRO A 91 1.88 7.25 13.58
C PRO A 91 1.78 5.78 13.14
N THR A 92 0.78 5.46 12.29
CA THR A 92 0.57 4.09 11.82
C THR A 92 1.73 3.61 10.96
N ILE A 93 2.27 4.45 10.08
CA ILE A 93 3.45 4.12 9.27
C ILE A 93 4.67 3.87 10.17
N LEU A 94 4.89 4.69 11.20
CA LEU A 94 6.02 4.50 12.12
C LEU A 94 5.94 3.15 12.84
N ILE A 95 4.75 2.78 13.32
CA ILE A 95 4.52 1.48 13.96
C ILE A 95 4.73 0.34 12.96
N ALA A 96 4.16 0.45 11.76
CA ALA A 96 4.32 -0.54 10.71
C ALA A 96 5.79 -0.72 10.31
N TYR A 97 6.54 0.38 10.22
CA TYR A 97 7.96 0.36 9.92
C TYR A 97 8.78 -0.30 11.02
N ALA A 98 8.52 0.05 12.28
CA ALA A 98 9.19 -0.56 13.43
C ALA A 98 8.89 -2.07 13.52
N ALA A 99 7.62 -2.47 13.33
CA ALA A 99 7.23 -3.87 13.29
C ALA A 99 7.93 -4.64 12.17
N TRP A 100 8.00 -4.06 10.96
CA TRP A 100 8.73 -4.66 9.85
C TRP A 100 10.23 -4.82 10.16
N LEU A 101 10.85 -3.81 10.76
CA LEU A 101 12.27 -3.82 11.11
C LEU A 101 12.59 -4.88 12.17
N LEU A 102 11.71 -5.07 13.16
CA LEU A 102 11.83 -6.14 14.15
C LEU A 102 11.79 -7.53 13.50
N VAL A 103 10.92 -7.72 12.51
CA VAL A 103 10.87 -8.98 11.74
C VAL A 103 12.15 -9.17 10.94
N ASP A 104 12.63 -8.13 10.26
CA ASP A 104 13.81 -8.21 9.40
C ASP A 104 15.09 -8.52 10.19
N VAL A 105 15.27 -7.88 11.35
CA VAL A 105 16.41 -8.14 12.25
C VAL A 105 16.40 -9.54 12.83
N ASN A 106 15.21 -10.11 13.07
CA ASN A 106 15.05 -11.45 13.63
C ASN A 106 14.99 -12.55 12.57
N LYS A 107 15.16 -12.24 11.28
CA LYS A 107 15.27 -13.28 10.26
C LYS A 107 16.54 -14.09 10.51
N PRO A 108 16.46 -15.43 10.64
CA PRO A 108 17.65 -16.25 10.71
C PRO A 108 18.48 -16.01 9.45
N SER A 109 19.78 -15.79 9.61
CA SER A 109 20.71 -15.76 8.48
C SER A 109 20.66 -17.13 7.82
N GLU A 110 20.07 -17.22 6.63
CA GLU A 110 20.26 -18.37 5.73
C GLU A 110 21.72 -18.46 5.26
#